data_AF-A0A820IS46-F1
#
_entry.id   AF-A0A820IS46-F1
#
_cell.length_a   1.000
_cell.length_b   1.000
_cell.length_c   1.000
_cell.angle_alpha   90.00
_cell.angle_beta   90.00
_cell.angle_gamma   90.00
#
_symmetry.space_group_name_H-M   'P 1'
#
loop_
_entity.id
_entity.type
_entity.pdbx_description
1 polymer ?
#
loop_
_entity_poly.entity_id
_entity_poly.type
_entity_poly.pdbx_seq_one_letter_code
_entity_poly.pdbx_strand_id
1 'polypeptide(L)'
;MRFQIIYYRQLCVYILVVIGIGLVLFIDQPNLFQFSIRRSNYTRYPLLKNNEQYSTTVVIAYFPLSKSKHSKDQYQSWLENLLGFCQSPIIIYTSIEYQPILQGLRRNNSLRTHFIVEYNSPLEMPPIKRLVPIFEQQYPSDPERAYHSVELYAVWCAKSFILNRSAELNPFQTKYFLYIDAGAFRSSKYRFQSWPYEPSIHSILANNRLLLGMISPLPRQFCPLSYSINKGPIRHNLIEGGLIGGTSDIIHWWTSVFYETI
;
A
#
# COMPACT_ATOMS: atom_id res chain seq x y z
N MET A 1 19.60 38.73 20.80
CA MET A 1 18.80 38.00 21.80
C MET A 1 18.13 36.83 21.09
N ARG A 2 18.28 35.61 21.62
CA ARG A 2 18.20 34.32 20.92
C ARG A 2 16.80 34.00 20.37
N PHE A 3 16.76 33.47 19.13
CA PHE A 3 15.60 32.82 18.53
C PHE A 3 15.31 31.50 19.25
N GLN A 4 14.05 31.29 19.64
CA GLN A 4 13.52 30.03 20.13
C GLN A 4 12.73 29.37 18.99
N ILE A 5 13.35 28.42 18.30
CA ILE A 5 12.68 27.54 17.33
C ILE A 5 12.23 26.31 18.14
N ILE A 6 10.93 26.20 18.41
CA ILE A 6 10.35 25.05 19.11
C ILE A 6 9.88 24.04 18.06
N TYR A 7 10.60 22.93 17.99
CA TYR A 7 10.28 21.73 17.21
C TYR A 7 9.07 21.00 17.80
N TYR A 8 8.07 20.67 16.97
CA TYR A 8 7.18 19.53 17.20
C TYR A 8 6.79 18.90 15.85
N ARG A 9 7.59 17.93 15.38
CA ARG A 9 7.14 16.92 14.40
C ARG A 9 6.79 15.66 15.19
N GLN A 10 5.49 15.46 15.45
CA GLN A 10 4.93 14.16 15.86
C GLN A 10 3.82 13.83 14.88
N LEU A 11 4.00 12.77 14.09
CA LEU A 11 2.97 12.23 13.21
C LEU A 11 2.82 10.73 13.48
N CYS A 12 1.97 10.41 14.47
CA CYS A 12 1.48 9.05 14.69
C CYS A 12 0.28 8.79 13.76
N VAL A 13 0.43 7.86 12.82
CA VAL A 13 -0.70 7.27 12.10
C VAL A 13 -1.03 5.95 12.80
N TYR A 14 -2.12 5.92 13.57
CA TYR A 14 -2.70 4.69 14.10
C TYR A 14 -3.61 4.07 13.02
N ILE A 15 -3.38 2.80 12.68
CA ILE A 15 -4.23 2.06 11.74
C ILE A 15 -4.89 0.88 12.47
N LEU A 16 -6.17 1.04 12.81
CA LEU A 16 -7.03 -0.04 13.27
C LEU A 16 -7.91 -0.50 12.09
N VAL A 17 -7.69 -1.72 11.62
CA VAL A 17 -8.40 -2.33 10.47
C VAL A 17 -9.71 -2.96 10.93
N VAL A 18 -10.84 -2.46 10.43
CA VAL A 18 -12.13 -3.17 10.39
C VAL A 18 -12.63 -3.14 8.93
N ILE A 19 -12.67 -4.29 8.27
CA ILE A 19 -13.12 -4.43 6.88
C ILE A 19 -14.63 -4.61 6.84
N GLY A 20 -15.31 -3.71 6.14
CA GLY A 20 -16.71 -3.84 5.73
C GLY A 20 -17.17 -2.62 4.93
N ILE A 21 -17.16 -2.74 3.60
CA ILE A 21 -17.53 -1.73 2.57
C ILE A 21 -16.43 -0.69 2.32
N GLY A 22 -15.52 -1.00 1.38
CA GLY A 22 -14.43 -0.12 0.99
C GLY A 22 -14.93 1.15 0.29
N LEU A 23 -14.54 2.30 0.82
CA LEU A 23 -14.63 3.60 0.17
C LEU A 23 -13.24 3.89 -0.45
N VAL A 24 -13.18 4.64 -1.56
CA VAL A 24 -11.93 5.00 -2.24
C VAL A 24 -11.77 6.53 -2.28
N LEU A 25 -10.61 7.07 -1.85
CA LEU A 25 -10.26 8.48 -2.07
C LEU A 25 -9.47 8.64 -3.37
N PHE A 26 -9.75 9.74 -4.05
CA PHE A 26 -9.03 10.17 -5.25
C PHE A 26 -8.36 11.52 -4.98
N ILE A 27 -7.17 11.70 -5.56
CA ILE A 27 -6.51 13.00 -5.68
C ILE A 27 -6.27 13.23 -7.18
N ASP A 28 -6.90 14.27 -7.73
CA ASP A 28 -6.82 14.65 -9.13
C ASP A 28 -5.82 15.81 -9.26
N GLN A 29 -4.72 15.64 -10.02
CA GLN A 29 -3.73 16.68 -10.39
C GLN A 29 -2.99 17.43 -9.25
N PRO A 30 -1.70 17.78 -9.42
CA PRO A 30 -0.91 18.50 -8.41
C PRO A 30 -1.42 19.92 -8.05
N ASN A 31 -2.36 20.49 -8.81
CA ASN A 31 -2.83 21.87 -8.62
C ASN A 31 -4.29 22.01 -8.14
N LEU A 32 -5.07 20.94 -7.99
CA LEU A 32 -6.49 21.03 -7.60
C LEU A 32 -6.97 19.74 -6.89
N PHE A 33 -6.84 19.66 -5.57
CA PHE A 33 -7.36 18.51 -4.79
C PHE A 33 -8.88 18.33 -4.97
N GLN A 34 -9.30 17.51 -5.93
CA GLN A 34 -10.67 17.03 -6.04
C GLN A 34 -10.79 15.62 -5.43
N PHE A 35 -11.58 15.53 -4.37
CA PHE A 35 -11.95 14.27 -3.75
C PHE A 35 -13.24 13.76 -4.42
N SER A 36 -13.21 12.54 -4.96
CA SER A 36 -14.43 11.83 -5.30
C SER A 36 -14.57 10.60 -4.42
N ILE A 37 -15.80 10.12 -4.21
CA ILE A 37 -16.08 8.89 -3.46
C ILE A 37 -17.01 8.08 -4.34
N ARG A 38 -16.59 6.88 -4.77
CA ARG A 38 -17.43 5.96 -5.55
C ARG A 38 -17.64 4.65 -4.78
N ARG A 39 -18.90 4.21 -4.70
CA ARG A 39 -19.24 2.83 -4.30
C ARG A 39 -19.21 1.95 -5.55
N SER A 40 -18.45 0.85 -5.52
CA SER A 40 -18.50 -0.13 -6.60
C SER A 40 -19.69 -1.08 -6.40
N ASN A 41 -20.59 -1.16 -7.38
CA ASN A 41 -21.57 -2.24 -7.43
C ASN A 41 -20.86 -3.50 -7.96
N TYR A 42 -20.75 -4.54 -7.13
CA TYR A 42 -20.18 -5.83 -7.54
C TYR A 42 -21.20 -6.63 -8.34
N THR A 43 -21.06 -6.65 -9.66
CA THR A 43 -21.67 -7.65 -10.55
C THR A 43 -20.64 -8.74 -10.87
N ARG A 44 -21.08 -9.99 -11.05
CA ARG A 44 -20.20 -11.06 -11.54
C ARG A 44 -19.81 -10.75 -12.98
N TYR A 45 -18.52 -10.67 -13.27
CA TYR A 45 -18.02 -10.40 -14.61
C TYR A 45 -17.17 -11.57 -15.13
N PRO A 46 -17.21 -11.86 -16.45
CA PRO A 46 -16.45 -12.94 -17.04
C PRO A 46 -14.93 -12.68 -16.96
N LEU A 47 -14.16 -13.76 -16.89
CA LEU A 47 -12.70 -13.76 -16.95
C LEU A 47 -12.24 -13.22 -18.31
N LEU A 48 -11.18 -12.39 -18.32
CA LEU A 48 -10.56 -11.93 -19.56
C LEU A 48 -10.01 -13.13 -20.35
N LYS A 49 -10.13 -13.08 -21.68
CA LYS A 49 -9.59 -14.11 -22.59
C LYS A 49 -8.05 -13.99 -22.65
N ASN A 50 -7.39 -15.13 -22.85
CA ASN A 50 -5.93 -15.36 -22.80
C ASN A 50 -5.02 -14.48 -23.70
N ASN A 51 -5.55 -13.54 -24.50
CA ASN A 51 -4.77 -12.70 -25.41
C ASN A 51 -4.78 -11.20 -25.06
N GLU A 52 -5.43 -10.78 -23.98
CA GLU A 52 -5.36 -9.38 -23.54
C GLU A 52 -4.11 -9.15 -22.68
N GLN A 53 -3.28 -8.18 -23.10
CA GLN A 53 -2.17 -7.69 -22.30
C GLN A 53 -2.73 -7.09 -21.00
N TYR A 54 -2.36 -7.67 -19.86
CA TYR A 54 -2.69 -7.11 -18.55
C TYR A 54 -2.28 -5.65 -18.47
N SER A 55 -3.18 -4.79 -17.99
CA SER A 55 -2.90 -3.36 -17.87
C SER A 55 -2.38 -2.99 -16.48
N THR A 56 -2.49 -3.90 -15.51
CA THR A 56 -2.14 -3.67 -14.10
C THR A 56 -1.05 -4.63 -13.62
N THR A 57 -0.05 -4.09 -12.91
CA THR A 57 0.89 -4.87 -12.10
C THR A 57 0.54 -4.74 -10.62
N VAL A 58 0.39 -5.87 -9.93
CA VAL A 58 0.26 -5.89 -8.48
C VAL A 58 1.66 -5.82 -7.86
N VAL A 59 1.80 -5.08 -6.76
CA VAL A 59 3.04 -4.97 -6.01
C VAL A 59 2.75 -5.36 -4.56
N ILE A 60 3.56 -6.24 -4.00
CA ILE A 60 3.48 -6.59 -2.57
C ILE A 60 4.87 -6.59 -1.97
N ALA A 61 4.92 -6.43 -0.66
CA ALA A 61 6.12 -6.63 0.14
C ALA A 61 5.83 -7.59 1.28
N TYR A 62 6.69 -8.59 1.46
CA TYR A 62 6.63 -9.49 2.60
C TYR A 62 8.02 -9.65 3.21
N PHE A 63 8.17 -9.13 4.41
CA PHE A 63 9.35 -9.28 5.24
C PHE A 63 8.87 -9.79 6.60
N PRO A 64 9.32 -10.96 7.06
CA PRO A 64 8.90 -11.50 8.34
C PRO A 64 9.44 -10.61 9.44
N LEU A 65 8.54 -10.11 10.29
CA LEU A 65 8.91 -9.24 11.39
C LEU A 65 9.32 -10.08 12.61
N SER A 66 10.29 -9.58 13.37
CA SER A 66 10.68 -10.19 14.65
C SER A 66 9.53 -10.17 15.66
N LYS A 67 8.66 -9.17 15.53
CA LYS A 67 7.49 -8.93 16.37
C LYS A 67 6.30 -8.51 15.52
N SER A 68 5.19 -9.22 15.68
CA SER A 68 3.97 -9.01 14.90
C SER A 68 2.73 -9.35 15.74
N LYS A 69 1.65 -8.61 15.51
CA LYS A 69 0.31 -8.88 16.05
C LYS A 69 -0.25 -10.24 15.61
N HIS A 70 0.20 -10.73 14.47
CA HIS A 70 -0.31 -11.94 13.81
C HIS A 70 0.78 -12.98 13.63
N SER A 71 0.42 -14.26 13.73
CA SER A 71 1.37 -15.38 13.62
C SER A 71 1.84 -15.57 12.18
N LYS A 72 2.97 -16.30 12.02
CA LYS A 72 3.48 -16.68 10.70
C LYS A 72 2.46 -17.50 9.91
N ASP A 73 1.77 -18.44 10.56
CA ASP A 73 0.75 -19.29 9.92
C ASP A 73 -0.45 -18.47 9.41
N GLN A 74 -0.84 -17.42 10.14
CA GLN A 74 -1.87 -16.49 9.68
C GLN A 74 -1.43 -15.78 8.41
N TYR A 75 -0.21 -15.22 8.40
CA TYR A 75 0.33 -14.57 7.21
C TYR A 75 0.48 -15.52 6.02
N GLN A 76 0.92 -16.76 6.26
CA GLN A 76 0.99 -17.77 5.22
C GLN A 76 -0.39 -18.02 4.61
N SER A 77 -1.42 -18.19 5.43
CA SER A 77 -2.80 -18.36 4.96
C SER A 77 -3.30 -17.15 4.14
N TRP A 78 -2.91 -15.94 4.53
CA TRP A 78 -3.29 -14.71 3.83
C TRP A 78 -2.57 -14.53 2.50
N LEU A 79 -1.27 -14.85 2.47
CA LEU A 79 -0.47 -14.90 1.26
C LEU A 79 -0.98 -15.96 0.29
N GLU A 80 -1.33 -17.15 0.78
CA GLU A 80 -1.96 -18.20 -0.03
C GLU A 80 -3.25 -17.72 -0.69
N ASN A 81 -4.09 -16.98 0.04
CA ASN A 81 -5.29 -16.39 -0.53
C ASN A 81 -4.93 -15.33 -1.59
N LEU A 82 -4.10 -14.34 -1.23
CA LEU A 82 -3.74 -13.24 -2.12
C LEU A 82 -3.06 -13.73 -3.41
N LEU A 83 -2.02 -14.54 -3.28
CA LEU A 83 -1.25 -15.08 -4.40
C LEU A 83 -2.02 -16.15 -5.17
N GLY A 84 -2.97 -16.84 -4.53
CA GLY A 84 -3.86 -17.78 -5.21
C GLY A 84 -4.94 -17.10 -6.06
N PHE A 85 -5.43 -15.93 -5.64
CA PHE A 85 -6.49 -15.20 -6.35
C PHE A 85 -5.98 -14.13 -7.32
N CYS A 86 -4.73 -13.67 -7.18
CA CYS A 86 -4.16 -12.65 -8.05
C CYS A 86 -4.02 -13.15 -9.49
N GLN A 87 -4.70 -12.56 -10.46
CA GLN A 87 -4.59 -12.93 -11.88
C GLN A 87 -3.64 -12.01 -12.66
N SER A 88 -3.35 -10.82 -12.14
CA SER A 88 -2.40 -9.89 -12.76
C SER A 88 -0.94 -10.32 -12.57
N PRO A 89 -0.02 -9.82 -13.42
CA PRO A 89 1.41 -9.84 -13.15
C PRO A 89 1.72 -9.24 -11.78
N ILE A 90 2.71 -9.79 -11.08
CA ILE A 90 3.02 -9.38 -9.72
C ILE A 90 4.52 -9.15 -9.52
N ILE A 91 4.85 -8.07 -8.81
CA ILE A 91 6.18 -7.82 -8.27
C ILE A 91 6.14 -8.07 -6.76
N ILE A 92 7.09 -8.87 -6.26
CA ILE A 92 7.16 -9.28 -4.86
C ILE A 92 8.50 -8.85 -4.29
N TYR A 93 8.48 -7.96 -3.30
CA TYR A 93 9.64 -7.59 -2.50
C TYR A 93 9.72 -8.52 -1.28
N THR A 94 10.86 -9.17 -1.10
CA THR A 94 11.08 -10.13 -0.01
C THR A 94 12.58 -10.33 0.19
N SER A 95 12.99 -10.95 1.30
CA SER A 95 14.36 -11.47 1.43
C SER A 95 14.57 -12.71 0.55
N ILE A 96 15.84 -12.98 0.22
CA ILE A 96 16.25 -14.13 -0.59
C ILE A 96 15.76 -15.47 -0.02
N GLU A 97 15.72 -15.59 1.31
CA GLU A 97 15.25 -16.78 2.02
C GLU A 97 13.77 -17.09 1.75
N TYR A 98 12.93 -16.06 1.60
CA TYR A 98 11.49 -16.21 1.45
C TYR A 98 11.02 -16.26 -0.01
N GLN A 99 11.90 -15.97 -0.97
CA GLN A 99 11.56 -16.08 -2.40
C GLN A 99 11.04 -17.47 -2.77
N PRO A 100 11.69 -18.61 -2.43
CA PRO A 100 11.19 -19.93 -2.81
C PRO A 100 9.82 -20.25 -2.21
N ILE A 101 9.56 -19.78 -0.98
CA ILE A 101 8.28 -19.96 -0.30
C ILE A 101 7.18 -19.23 -1.07
N LEU A 102 7.37 -17.93 -1.32
CA LEU A 102 6.39 -17.10 -2.04
C LEU A 102 6.19 -17.56 -3.48
N GLN A 103 7.23 -18.06 -4.13
CA GLN A 103 7.14 -18.67 -5.45
C GLN A 103 6.26 -19.93 -5.42
N GLY A 104 6.40 -20.78 -4.41
CA GLY A 104 5.54 -21.96 -4.21
C GLY A 104 4.06 -21.62 -3.96
N LEU A 105 3.77 -20.49 -3.33
CA LEU A 105 2.39 -20.02 -3.11
C LEU A 105 1.71 -19.52 -4.38
N ARG A 106 2.48 -19.17 -5.42
CA ARG A 106 1.96 -18.75 -6.73
C ARG A 106 1.54 -19.97 -7.54
N ARG A 107 0.39 -20.55 -7.18
CA ARG A 107 -0.16 -21.81 -7.71
C ARG A 107 -0.26 -21.92 -9.25
N ASN A 108 -0.16 -20.81 -9.98
CA ASN A 108 -0.24 -20.79 -11.44
C ASN A 108 1.08 -20.31 -12.06
N ASN A 109 1.89 -21.26 -12.55
CA ASN A 109 3.17 -21.00 -13.21
C ASN A 109 3.05 -20.19 -14.52
N SER A 110 1.84 -20.04 -15.08
CA SER A 110 1.63 -19.18 -16.27
C SER A 110 1.56 -17.68 -15.94
N LEU A 111 1.43 -17.32 -14.66
CA LEU A 111 1.29 -15.92 -14.25
C LEU A 111 2.66 -15.29 -13.98
N ARG A 112 2.95 -14.22 -14.72
CA ARG A 112 4.22 -13.49 -14.66
C ARG A 112 4.49 -12.96 -13.25
N THR A 113 5.62 -13.34 -12.67
CA THR A 113 6.04 -12.93 -11.33
C THR A 113 7.48 -12.45 -11.39
N HIS A 114 7.77 -11.33 -10.74
CA HIS A 114 9.12 -10.77 -10.65
C HIS A 114 9.47 -10.53 -9.19
N PHE A 115 10.58 -11.10 -8.73
CA PHE A 115 11.03 -10.97 -7.35
C PHE A 115 12.11 -9.89 -7.24
N ILE A 116 11.98 -9.02 -6.24
CA ILE A 116 13.02 -8.09 -5.82
C ILE A 116 13.54 -8.57 -4.47
N VAL A 117 14.77 -9.10 -4.48
CA VAL A 117 15.46 -9.69 -3.32
C VAL A 117 16.75 -8.95 -2.95
N GLU A 118 16.87 -7.71 -3.43
CA GLU A 118 18.01 -6.82 -3.16
C GLU A 118 18.10 -6.38 -1.68
N TYR A 119 17.01 -6.52 -0.93
CA TYR A 119 16.90 -6.13 0.47
C TYR A 119 16.54 -7.35 1.32
N ASN A 120 17.25 -7.56 2.42
CA ASN A 120 16.87 -8.55 3.43
C ASN A 120 15.83 -7.98 4.40
N SER A 121 15.78 -6.66 4.54
CA SER A 121 14.85 -5.95 5.43
C SER A 121 14.40 -4.62 4.81
N PRO A 122 13.15 -4.16 5.08
CA PRO A 122 12.71 -2.83 4.71
C PRO A 122 13.59 -1.71 5.28
N LEU A 123 14.30 -1.97 6.39
CA LEU A 123 15.23 -1.02 7.01
C LEU A 123 16.43 -0.69 6.12
N GLU A 124 16.75 -1.55 5.16
CA GLU A 124 17.86 -1.37 4.22
C GLU A 124 17.47 -0.50 3.01
N MET A 125 16.16 -0.27 2.80
CA MET A 125 15.68 0.50 1.67
C MET A 125 16.13 1.98 1.79
N PRO A 126 16.62 2.61 0.71
CA PRO A 126 17.29 3.91 0.79
C PRO A 126 16.52 5.01 1.54
N PRO A 127 15.21 5.27 1.26
CA PRO A 127 14.50 6.34 1.97
C PRO A 127 14.13 5.96 3.41
N ILE A 128 14.23 4.67 3.76
CA ILE A 128 13.88 4.14 5.09
C ILE A 128 15.07 4.15 6.02
N LYS A 129 16.27 3.85 5.50
CA LYS A 129 17.52 3.85 6.26
C LYS A 129 17.74 5.17 7.02
N ARG A 130 17.39 6.31 6.40
CA ARG A 130 17.48 7.64 7.03
C ARG A 130 16.43 7.89 8.12
N LEU A 131 15.33 7.13 8.14
CA LEU A 131 14.22 7.29 9.10
C LEU A 131 14.37 6.37 10.32
N VAL A 132 15.29 5.40 10.29
CA VAL A 132 15.51 4.47 11.41
C VAL A 132 15.70 5.17 12.75
N PRO A 133 16.53 6.24 12.88
CA PRO A 133 16.68 6.94 14.15
C PRO A 133 15.37 7.57 14.66
N ILE A 134 14.51 8.04 13.75
CA ILE A 134 13.19 8.60 14.08
C ILE A 134 12.27 7.50 14.60
N PHE A 135 12.28 6.33 13.96
CA PHE A 135 11.51 5.17 14.38
C PHE A 135 11.91 4.68 15.78
N GLU A 136 13.21 4.60 16.04
CA GLU A 136 13.75 4.21 17.34
C GLU A 136 13.38 5.23 18.43
N GLN A 137 13.41 6.52 18.12
CA GLN A 137 12.98 7.58 19.02
C GLN A 137 11.47 7.53 19.30
N GLN A 138 10.65 7.20 18.28
CA GLN A 138 9.19 7.16 18.39
C GLN A 138 8.69 5.91 19.13
N TYR A 139 9.33 4.76 18.90
CA TYR A 139 8.87 3.45 19.38
C TYR A 139 8.53 3.38 20.89
N PRO A 140 9.31 3.99 21.82
CA PRO A 140 8.96 4.00 23.24
C PRO A 140 7.60 4.63 23.56
N SER A 141 7.15 5.57 22.72
CA SER A 141 5.90 6.33 22.87
C SER A 141 4.72 5.70 22.13
N ASP A 142 4.92 4.57 21.45
CA ASP A 142 3.84 3.88 20.75
C ASP A 142 2.94 3.13 21.76
N PRO A 143 1.64 3.47 21.89
CA PRO A 143 0.70 2.78 22.77
C PRO A 143 0.44 1.34 22.31
N GLU A 144 0.68 1.02 21.04
CA GLU A 144 0.57 -0.31 20.45
C GLU A 144 1.94 -1.01 20.33
N ARG A 145 2.98 -0.48 21.01
CA ARG A 145 4.34 -1.08 21.04
C ARG A 145 4.37 -2.52 21.51
N ALA A 146 3.31 -3.05 22.13
CA ALA A 146 3.21 -4.46 22.49
C ALA A 146 3.22 -5.39 21.27
N TYR A 147 2.81 -4.91 20.09
CA TYR A 147 2.73 -5.68 18.85
C TYR A 147 3.34 -4.96 17.64
N HIS A 148 3.69 -3.68 17.78
CA HIS A 148 4.48 -2.95 16.79
C HIS A 148 5.99 -3.12 17.01
N SER A 149 6.76 -2.82 15.97
CA SER A 149 8.22 -2.79 15.97
C SER A 149 8.74 -1.72 15.03
N VAL A 150 10.02 -1.35 15.14
CA VAL A 150 10.70 -0.46 14.20
C VAL A 150 10.66 -1.01 12.77
N GLU A 151 10.75 -2.33 12.61
CA GLU A 151 10.63 -3.01 11.32
C GLU A 151 9.23 -2.82 10.71
N LEU A 152 8.18 -2.80 11.53
CA LEU A 152 6.82 -2.55 11.07
C LEU A 152 6.66 -1.11 10.55
N TYR A 153 7.24 -0.12 11.24
CA TYR A 153 7.25 1.26 10.76
C TYR A 153 7.98 1.39 9.43
N ALA A 154 9.08 0.65 9.28
CA ALA A 154 9.83 0.56 8.03
C ALA A 154 8.98 -0.03 6.90
N VAL A 155 8.24 -1.12 7.12
CA VAL A 155 7.28 -1.65 6.13
C VAL A 155 6.24 -0.60 5.74
N TRP A 156 5.65 0.10 6.72
CA TRP A 156 4.65 1.12 6.44
C TRP A 156 5.20 2.29 5.63
N CYS A 157 6.39 2.77 5.95
CA CYS A 157 7.01 3.89 5.25
C CYS A 157 7.61 3.49 3.90
N ALA A 158 7.91 2.21 3.67
CA ALA A 158 8.52 1.71 2.43
C ALA A 158 7.53 1.63 1.26
N LYS A 159 6.22 1.65 1.50
CA LYS A 159 5.18 1.37 0.49
C LYS A 159 5.29 2.28 -0.74
N SER A 160 5.45 3.59 -0.52
CA SER A 160 5.59 4.56 -1.60
C SER A 160 6.85 4.30 -2.43
N PHE A 161 8.00 4.06 -1.78
CA PHE A 161 9.25 3.71 -2.45
C PHE A 161 9.13 2.41 -3.26
N ILE A 162 8.57 1.36 -2.66
CA ILE A 162 8.39 0.05 -3.28
C ILE A 162 7.52 0.17 -4.53
N LEU A 163 6.38 0.87 -4.42
CA LEU A 163 5.47 1.07 -5.53
C LEU A 163 6.10 1.89 -6.66
N ASN A 164 6.82 2.97 -6.32
CA ASN A 164 7.53 3.79 -7.30
C ASN A 164 8.64 3.03 -8.02
N ARG A 165 9.48 2.32 -7.27
CA ARG A 165 10.56 1.51 -7.84
C ARG A 165 10.01 0.44 -8.79
N SER A 166 8.88 -0.17 -8.43
CA SER A 166 8.17 -1.11 -9.32
C SER A 166 7.64 -0.46 -10.60
N ALA A 167 7.12 0.76 -10.50
CA ALA A 167 6.64 1.52 -11.65
C ALA A 167 7.78 1.94 -12.60
N GLU A 168 8.95 2.28 -12.06
CA GLU A 168 10.17 2.58 -12.82
C GLU A 168 10.73 1.35 -13.54
N LEU A 169 10.77 0.21 -12.84
CA LEU A 169 11.27 -1.05 -13.42
C LEU A 169 10.35 -1.59 -14.51
N ASN A 170 9.03 -1.55 -14.27
CA ASN A 170 7.97 -2.02 -15.16
C ASN A 170 8.30 -3.26 -16.02
N PRO A 171 8.71 -4.40 -15.42
CA PRO A 171 9.17 -5.58 -16.16
C PRO A 171 8.05 -6.20 -17.03
N PHE A 172 6.80 -5.81 -16.80
CA PHE A 172 5.63 -6.35 -17.48
C PHE A 172 5.02 -5.40 -18.50
N GLN A 173 5.57 -4.19 -18.64
CA GLN A 173 5.08 -3.14 -19.54
C GLN A 173 3.59 -2.84 -19.32
N THR A 174 3.19 -2.73 -18.06
CA THR A 174 1.81 -2.40 -17.66
C THR A 174 1.64 -0.89 -17.51
N LYS A 175 0.38 -0.43 -17.53
CA LYS A 175 0.02 0.99 -17.37
C LYS A 175 -0.20 1.39 -15.91
N TYR A 176 -0.80 0.49 -15.14
CA TYR A 176 -1.21 0.73 -13.75
C TYR A 176 -0.41 -0.13 -12.79
N PHE A 177 -0.19 0.37 -11.58
CA PHE A 177 0.45 -0.36 -10.50
C PHE A 177 -0.40 -0.26 -9.24
N LEU A 178 -0.51 -1.38 -8.52
CA LEU A 178 -1.33 -1.49 -7.32
C LEU A 178 -0.53 -2.15 -6.20
N TYR A 179 -0.09 -1.37 -5.23
CA TYR A 179 0.43 -1.89 -3.97
C TYR A 179 -0.71 -2.43 -3.11
N ILE A 180 -0.54 -3.63 -2.58
CA ILE A 180 -1.41 -4.16 -1.53
C ILE A 180 -0.60 -4.82 -0.41
N ASP A 181 -1.07 -4.68 0.83
CA ASP A 181 -0.47 -5.38 1.98
C ASP A 181 -0.56 -6.91 1.80
N ALA A 182 0.54 -7.62 2.08
CA ALA A 182 0.61 -9.08 2.06
C ALA A 182 -0.45 -9.75 2.97
N GLY A 183 -0.89 -9.05 4.02
CA GLY A 183 -1.91 -9.52 4.97
C GLY A 183 -3.34 -9.06 4.67
N ALA A 184 -3.63 -8.54 3.47
CA ALA A 184 -4.95 -7.99 3.14
C ALA A 184 -6.04 -9.07 3.00
N PHE A 185 -5.69 -10.28 2.53
CA PHE A 185 -6.66 -11.33 2.16
C PHE A 185 -6.92 -12.29 3.33
N ARG A 186 -7.50 -11.76 4.41
CA ARG A 186 -7.59 -12.46 5.71
C ARG A 186 -8.59 -13.62 5.77
N SER A 187 -9.58 -13.64 4.88
CA SER A 187 -10.64 -14.65 4.89
C SER A 187 -10.72 -15.38 3.57
N SER A 188 -10.60 -16.71 3.63
CA SER A 188 -10.81 -17.61 2.49
C SER A 188 -12.27 -17.69 2.04
N LYS A 189 -13.20 -17.12 2.82
CA LYS A 189 -14.63 -17.02 2.46
C LYS A 189 -14.85 -16.08 1.27
N TYR A 190 -14.02 -15.05 1.13
CA TYR A 190 -14.10 -14.12 0.00
C TYR A 190 -13.28 -14.69 -1.16
N ARG A 191 -13.97 -15.35 -2.08
CA ARG A 191 -13.35 -15.83 -3.33
C ARG A 191 -13.35 -14.69 -4.34
N PHE A 192 -12.26 -13.94 -4.39
CA PHE A 192 -12.05 -12.98 -5.47
C PHE A 192 -11.67 -13.76 -6.73
N GLN A 193 -12.65 -14.04 -7.58
CA GLN A 193 -12.42 -14.88 -8.77
C GLN A 193 -11.46 -14.24 -9.79
N SER A 194 -11.29 -12.92 -9.75
CA SER A 194 -10.54 -12.14 -10.74
C SER A 194 -9.92 -10.88 -10.15
N TRP A 195 -9.13 -11.01 -9.08
CA TRP A 195 -8.48 -9.85 -8.48
C TRP A 195 -7.08 -9.58 -9.08
N PRO A 196 -6.68 -8.30 -9.27
CA PRO A 196 -7.58 -7.16 -9.36
C PRO A 196 -8.46 -7.23 -10.62
N TYR A 197 -9.66 -6.69 -10.55
CA TYR A 197 -10.57 -6.69 -11.70
C TYR A 197 -10.23 -5.52 -12.63
N GLU A 198 -9.55 -5.81 -13.74
CA GLU A 198 -8.97 -4.83 -14.67
C GLU A 198 -9.94 -3.70 -15.09
N PRO A 199 -11.22 -3.95 -15.45
CA PRO A 199 -12.14 -2.87 -15.80
C PRO A 199 -12.41 -1.88 -14.66
N SER A 200 -12.43 -2.35 -13.41
CA SER A 200 -12.54 -1.46 -12.25
C SER A 200 -11.26 -0.65 -12.06
N ILE A 201 -10.09 -1.27 -12.19
CA ILE A 201 -8.82 -0.54 -12.10
C ILE A 201 -8.73 0.53 -13.17
N HIS A 202 -9.04 0.18 -14.43
CA HIS A 202 -9.06 1.13 -15.53
C HIS A 202 -10.03 2.29 -15.27
N SER A 203 -11.24 2.01 -14.80
CA SER A 203 -12.23 3.06 -14.50
C SER A 203 -11.80 3.96 -13.34
N ILE A 204 -11.12 3.42 -12.33
CA ILE A 204 -10.70 4.15 -11.13
C ILE A 204 -9.47 5.02 -11.43
N LEU A 205 -8.47 4.43 -12.07
CA LEU A 205 -7.18 5.07 -12.35
C LEU A 205 -7.14 5.82 -13.68
N ALA A 206 -8.23 5.79 -14.45
CA ALA A 206 -8.41 6.68 -15.60
C ALA A 206 -8.13 8.13 -15.18
N ASN A 207 -7.51 8.88 -16.09
CA ASN A 207 -7.14 10.29 -15.90
C ASN A 207 -6.04 10.54 -14.85
N ASN A 208 -5.09 9.62 -14.70
CA ASN A 208 -3.87 9.85 -13.91
C ASN A 208 -4.13 10.09 -12.41
N ARG A 209 -5.04 9.30 -11.83
CA ARG A 209 -5.49 9.45 -10.43
C ARG A 209 -4.71 8.57 -9.48
N LEU A 210 -4.49 9.08 -8.26
CA LEU A 210 -4.00 8.28 -7.14
C LEU A 210 -5.18 7.57 -6.46
N LEU A 211 -5.04 6.26 -6.28
CA LEU A 211 -5.92 5.42 -5.49
C LEU A 211 -5.32 5.23 -4.10
N LEU A 212 -6.07 5.60 -3.07
CA LEU A 212 -5.78 5.27 -1.67
C LEU A 212 -6.97 4.52 -1.08
N GLY A 213 -6.71 3.43 -0.37
CA GLY A 213 -7.76 2.71 0.37
C GLY A 213 -8.37 3.60 1.45
N MET A 214 -9.70 3.58 1.63
CA MET A 214 -10.33 4.22 2.79
C MET A 214 -10.81 3.20 3.82
N ILE A 215 -10.68 3.61 5.09
CA ILE A 215 -11.32 2.94 6.23
C ILE A 215 -12.72 3.54 6.47
N SER A 216 -12.86 4.86 6.31
CA SER A 216 -14.11 5.57 6.59
C SER A 216 -14.30 6.74 5.63
N PRO A 217 -15.56 7.10 5.30
CA PRO A 217 -15.81 8.29 4.50
C PRO A 217 -15.34 9.53 5.26
N LEU A 218 -15.01 10.59 4.52
CA LEU A 218 -14.74 11.89 5.14
C LEU A 218 -15.96 12.32 5.99
N PRO A 219 -15.75 12.76 7.24
CA PRO A 219 -16.82 13.30 8.07
C PRO A 219 -17.55 14.40 7.31
N ARG A 220 -18.89 14.45 7.35
CA ARG A 220 -19.68 15.46 6.61
C ARG A 220 -19.28 16.90 6.96
N GLN A 221 -18.83 17.12 8.19
CA GLN A 221 -18.36 18.40 8.71
C GLN A 221 -16.91 18.73 8.33
N PHE A 222 -16.17 17.80 7.73
CA PHE A 222 -14.82 18.04 7.27
C PHE A 222 -14.85 18.81 5.96
N CYS A 223 -14.39 20.06 5.99
CA CYS A 223 -14.17 20.86 4.79
C CYS A 223 -12.68 20.75 4.39
N PRO A 224 -12.32 20.09 3.29
CA PRO A 224 -10.93 19.95 2.87
C PRO A 224 -10.21 21.29 2.69
N LEU A 225 -10.94 22.32 2.23
CA LEU A 225 -10.45 23.68 2.05
C LEU A 225 -10.08 24.39 3.37
N SER A 226 -10.53 23.85 4.50
CA SER A 226 -10.24 24.39 5.83
C SER A 226 -9.03 23.73 6.51
N TYR A 227 -8.46 22.67 5.90
CA TYR A 227 -7.28 22.00 6.42
C TYR A 227 -6.01 22.83 6.17
N SER A 228 -5.10 22.82 7.14
CA SER A 228 -3.76 23.38 7.00
C SER A 228 -2.79 22.53 7.79
N ILE A 229 -1.56 22.39 7.33
CA ILE A 229 -0.52 21.60 8.00
C ILE A 229 -0.29 22.02 9.46
N ASN A 230 -0.49 23.30 9.78
CA ASN A 230 -0.38 23.86 11.13
C ASN A 230 -1.43 23.33 12.13
N LYS A 231 -2.56 22.79 11.64
CA LYS A 231 -3.60 22.17 12.49
C LYS A 231 -3.25 20.73 12.90
N GLY A 232 -2.12 20.21 12.40
CA GLY A 232 -1.71 18.83 12.61
C GLY A 232 -2.55 17.84 11.82
N PRO A 233 -2.27 16.52 11.98
CA PRO A 233 -2.97 15.49 11.23
C PRO A 233 -4.44 15.39 11.64
N ILE A 234 -5.30 15.03 10.68
CA ILE A 234 -6.69 14.72 10.95
C ILE A 234 -6.73 13.44 11.76
N ARG A 235 -7.14 13.52 13.04
CA ARG A 235 -7.24 12.36 13.95
C ARG A 235 -8.48 11.52 13.68
N HIS A 236 -8.62 11.02 12.46
CA HIS A 236 -9.66 10.09 12.05
C HIS A 236 -9.05 8.99 11.18
N ASN A 237 -9.54 7.76 11.33
CA ASN A 237 -9.16 6.63 10.48
C ASN A 237 -9.81 6.79 9.10
N LEU A 238 -9.26 7.67 8.27
CA LEU A 238 -9.79 7.98 6.95
C LEU A 238 -9.18 7.06 5.89
N ILE A 239 -7.85 7.01 5.86
CA ILE A 239 -7.08 6.31 4.83
C ILE A 239 -6.49 5.05 5.44
N GLU A 240 -6.71 3.95 4.74
CA GLU A 240 -6.00 2.69 4.93
C GLU A 240 -4.67 2.78 4.18
N GLY A 241 -3.55 2.54 4.87
CA GLY A 241 -2.23 2.46 4.24
C GLY A 241 -1.98 1.15 3.49
N GLY A 242 -2.96 0.26 3.41
CA GLY A 242 -2.84 -1.09 2.86
C GLY A 242 -3.09 -1.23 1.36
N LEU A 243 -3.56 -0.17 0.70
CA LEU A 243 -3.83 -0.14 -0.75
C LEU A 243 -3.42 1.21 -1.33
N ILE A 244 -2.50 1.20 -2.29
CA ILE A 244 -2.06 2.39 -3.03
C ILE A 244 -2.00 2.02 -4.51
N GLY A 245 -2.52 2.85 -5.42
CA GLY A 245 -2.42 2.57 -6.84
C GLY A 245 -2.44 3.80 -7.73
N GLY A 246 -1.95 3.64 -8.96
CA GLY A 246 -1.82 4.75 -9.90
C GLY A 246 -1.12 4.34 -11.19
N THR A 247 -0.98 5.30 -12.07
CA THR A 247 0.00 5.32 -13.17
C THR A 247 1.40 5.62 -12.61
N SER A 248 2.44 5.39 -13.43
CA SER A 248 3.83 5.71 -13.03
C SER A 248 3.97 7.18 -12.60
N ASP A 249 3.44 8.12 -13.39
CA ASP A 249 3.57 9.56 -13.12
C ASP A 249 2.98 9.98 -11.78
N ILE A 250 1.76 9.52 -11.45
CA ILE A 250 1.11 9.91 -10.18
C ILE A 250 1.76 9.21 -8.97
N ILE A 251 2.29 8.00 -9.16
CA ILE A 251 3.05 7.27 -8.13
C ILE A 251 4.37 7.99 -7.83
N HIS A 252 5.05 8.47 -8.88
CA HIS A 252 6.28 9.24 -8.72
C HIS A 252 6.04 10.54 -7.96
N TRP A 253 5.02 11.30 -8.36
CA TRP A 253 4.58 12.49 -7.63
C TRP A 253 4.24 12.18 -6.17
N TRP A 254 3.41 11.16 -5.93
CA TRP A 254 3.02 10.75 -4.57
C TRP A 254 4.24 10.40 -3.71
N THR A 255 5.22 9.71 -4.29
CA THR A 255 6.44 9.29 -3.58
C THR A 255 7.30 10.48 -3.20
N SER A 256 7.45 11.48 -4.07
CA SER A 256 8.15 12.74 -3.75
C SER A 256 7.47 13.45 -2.57
N VAL A 257 6.15 13.69 -2.69
CA VAL A 257 5.37 14.38 -1.65
C VAL A 257 5.44 13.63 -0.32
N PHE A 258 5.29 12.30 -0.34
CA PHE A 258 5.34 11.48 0.87
C PHE A 258 6.68 11.66 1.61
N TYR A 259 7.80 11.55 0.90
CA TYR A 259 9.13 11.62 1.49
C TYR A 259 9.64 13.05 1.79
N GLU A 260 8.99 14.09 1.27
CA GLU A 260 9.19 15.49 1.69
C GLU A 260 8.49 15.79 3.03
N THR A 261 7.38 15.10 3.31
CA THR A 261 6.56 15.35 4.50
C THR A 261 7.01 14.62 5.77
N ILE A 262 7.85 13.59 5.65
CA ILE A 262 8.39 12.81 6.79
C ILE A 262 9.85 13.18 7.07
#